data_AF-A0A962D8I7-F1
#
_entry.id   AF-A0A962D8I7-F1
#
_cell.length_a   1.000
_cell.length_b   1.000
_cell.length_c   1.000
_cell.angle_alpha   90.00
_cell.angle_beta   90.00
_cell.angle_gamma   90.00
#
_symmetry.space_group_name_H-M   'P 1'
#
loop_
_entity.id
_entity.type
_entity.pdbx_description
1 polymer ?
#
loop_
_entity_poly.entity_id
_entity_poly.type
_entity_poly.pdbx_seq_one_letter_code
_entity_poly.pdbx_strand_id
1 'polypeptide(L)'
;MFDLIFSVFEAWNVLGLILMASVFLVIGGGMVGYFLFWSLKARKIKGRVAGIKMVGNASRNDDSNPADPPVDGKGALPIVMILFFILFPMIFMGIGVWMAYTYYDLTSNGFRVEANVVRNESSTDSDGNTSYKTVVSFTDRNGASHEVRDTISYGSSPSFDIGSRIGVYYDPDDPTRFVLDDFWHNMGISIAFIAFSSVFILIFSSIAIYGNKPARKGLKGKVSKGGYGQETYYPVFEYRTPQGERAEFTGSVGGNTFLHILPGTPVSLLMIPGDPPKVKKRGYISLIFGLIFLIPGLFIGQMALAQFKFSFGVVLLIGGAVAFIFFKAVKFLDKIPSEDKRKGWEALRSGEAFNSENFKVTSKDNSSKGRLLTSGEIRDRTASQVKVTRISGYIMLLLVLGLSIGAYYAGLSMLSYVNEGISVRGEVTGLRSKRSDDSTVYHALVKFTDKEGKERRFEDSVGSSHPSYKQGDDVAVLYLPDSPGDAIIDRGIWNWTLSGLLAAGAFFLLWAALASFRTVARAERSVSFRTAL
;
A
#
# COMPACT_ATOMS: atom_id res chain seq x y z
N MET A 1 12.38 41.00 -18.67
CA MET A 1 12.20 39.65 -19.27
C MET A 1 12.22 38.56 -18.19
N PHE A 2 13.23 38.50 -17.32
CA PHE A 2 13.28 37.54 -16.21
C PHE A 2 12.12 37.68 -15.21
N ASP A 3 11.72 38.91 -14.83
CA ASP A 3 10.57 39.10 -13.91
C ASP A 3 9.25 38.61 -14.49
N LEU A 4 9.05 38.73 -15.81
CA LEU A 4 7.90 38.19 -16.51
C LEU A 4 7.90 36.65 -16.42
N ILE A 5 9.04 36.03 -16.66
CA ILE A 5 9.21 34.56 -16.59
C ILE A 5 8.94 34.06 -15.17
N PHE A 6 9.54 34.68 -14.15
CA PHE A 6 9.29 34.32 -12.74
C PHE A 6 7.82 34.50 -12.35
N SER A 7 7.18 35.60 -12.80
CA SER A 7 5.75 35.83 -12.56
C SER A 7 4.85 34.77 -13.19
N VAL A 8 5.25 34.19 -14.33
CA VAL A 8 4.53 33.09 -14.99
C VAL A 8 4.75 31.77 -14.24
N PHE A 9 5.95 31.49 -13.73
CA PHE A 9 6.21 30.30 -12.91
C PHE A 9 5.48 30.32 -11.57
N GLU A 10 5.46 31.46 -10.87
CA GLU A 10 4.67 31.62 -9.65
C GLU A 10 3.16 31.47 -9.93
N ALA A 11 2.67 32.10 -11.01
CA ALA A 11 1.29 31.96 -11.45
C ALA A 11 0.92 30.51 -11.79
N TRP A 12 1.82 29.75 -12.41
CA TRP A 12 1.61 28.34 -12.73
C TRP A 12 1.42 27.48 -11.49
N ASN A 13 2.26 27.68 -10.46
CA ASN A 13 2.14 26.94 -9.20
C ASN A 13 0.79 27.23 -8.51
N VAL A 14 0.40 28.49 -8.40
CA VAL A 14 -0.87 28.89 -7.79
C VAL A 14 -2.06 28.36 -8.60
N LEU A 15 -2.04 28.48 -9.94
CA LEU A 15 -3.08 27.94 -10.81
C LEU A 15 -3.17 26.40 -10.73
N GLY A 16 -2.04 25.71 -10.60
CA GLY A 16 -1.99 24.26 -10.37
C GLY A 16 -2.68 23.86 -9.07
N LEU A 17 -2.42 24.59 -7.97
CA LEU A 17 -3.09 24.37 -6.69
C LEU A 17 -4.60 24.65 -6.77
N ILE A 18 -5.01 25.72 -7.46
CA ILE A 18 -6.44 26.04 -7.67
C ILE A 18 -7.13 24.93 -8.48
N LEU A 19 -6.50 24.45 -9.55
CA LEU A 19 -7.03 23.37 -10.37
C LEU A 19 -7.18 22.09 -9.54
N MET A 20 -6.14 21.72 -8.81
CA MET A 20 -6.14 20.53 -7.95
C MET A 20 -7.23 20.62 -6.88
N ALA A 21 -7.34 21.76 -6.19
CA ALA A 21 -8.39 22.02 -5.22
C ALA A 21 -9.77 21.89 -5.87
N SER A 22 -9.97 22.48 -7.05
CA SER A 22 -11.25 22.43 -7.77
C SER A 22 -11.67 20.99 -8.10
N VAL A 23 -10.74 20.17 -8.61
CA VAL A 23 -11.00 18.75 -8.89
C VAL A 23 -11.40 18.00 -7.62
N PHE A 24 -10.66 18.19 -6.54
CA PHE A 24 -10.90 17.51 -5.26
C PHE A 24 -12.22 17.94 -4.63
N LEU A 25 -12.57 19.23 -4.71
CA LEU A 25 -13.84 19.76 -4.23
C LEU A 25 -15.03 19.25 -5.04
N VAL A 26 -14.92 19.18 -6.37
CA VAL A 26 -16.00 18.66 -7.24
C VAL A 26 -16.23 17.17 -6.98
N ILE A 27 -15.16 16.37 -6.95
CA ILE A 27 -15.26 14.92 -6.69
C ILE A 27 -15.76 14.68 -5.25
N GLY A 28 -15.09 15.28 -4.27
CA GLY A 28 -15.42 15.11 -2.84
C GLY A 28 -16.83 15.60 -2.53
N GLY A 29 -17.16 16.82 -2.94
CA GLY A 29 -18.48 17.44 -2.76
C GLY A 29 -19.58 16.68 -3.48
N GLY A 30 -19.32 16.20 -4.70
CA GLY A 30 -20.26 15.36 -5.43
C GLY A 30 -20.57 14.04 -4.71
N MET A 31 -19.55 13.38 -4.16
CA MET A 31 -19.72 12.11 -3.43
C MET A 31 -20.42 12.30 -2.07
N VAL A 32 -20.09 13.36 -1.33
CA VAL A 32 -20.79 13.74 -0.09
C VAL A 32 -22.24 14.14 -0.38
N GLY A 33 -22.46 14.97 -1.39
CA GLY A 33 -23.79 15.38 -1.86
C GLY A 33 -24.65 14.18 -2.28
N TYR A 34 -24.07 13.23 -3.02
CA TYR A 34 -24.74 11.98 -3.39
C TYR A 34 -25.11 11.13 -2.15
N PHE A 35 -24.25 11.07 -1.13
CA PHE A 35 -24.58 10.41 0.13
C PHE A 35 -25.73 11.13 0.86
N LEU A 36 -25.66 12.45 0.99
CA LEU A 36 -26.68 13.28 1.65
C LEU A 36 -28.03 13.17 0.93
N PHE A 37 -28.04 13.18 -0.40
CA PHE A 37 -29.23 12.98 -1.22
C PHE A 37 -29.97 11.69 -0.82
N TRP A 38 -29.25 10.55 -0.76
CA TRP A 38 -29.83 9.28 -0.34
C TRP A 38 -30.18 9.27 1.15
N SER A 39 -29.42 9.95 2.01
CA SER A 39 -29.71 10.02 3.44
C SER A 39 -30.97 10.83 3.77
N LEU A 40 -31.29 11.84 2.95
CA LEU A 40 -32.43 12.74 3.16
C LEU A 40 -33.69 12.27 2.42
N LYS A 41 -33.58 11.81 1.17
CA LYS A 41 -34.75 11.42 0.36
C LYS A 41 -35.21 9.97 0.55
N ALA A 42 -34.32 9.08 0.99
CA ALA A 42 -34.67 7.66 1.06
C ALA A 42 -35.27 7.27 2.40
N ARG A 43 -36.31 6.42 2.36
CA ARG A 43 -36.87 5.75 3.53
C ARG A 43 -36.05 4.49 3.86
N LYS A 44 -35.87 4.23 5.15
CA LYS A 44 -35.20 3.02 5.63
C LYS A 44 -36.19 1.87 5.65
N ILE A 45 -35.87 0.79 4.95
CA ILE A 45 -36.67 -0.44 4.95
C ILE A 45 -35.80 -1.62 5.40
N LYS A 46 -36.42 -2.56 6.10
CA LYS A 46 -35.77 -3.83 6.46
C LYS A 46 -35.92 -4.80 5.29
N GLY A 47 -34.81 -5.40 4.89
CA GLY A 47 -34.77 -6.47 3.89
C GLY A 47 -33.90 -7.62 4.37
N ARG A 48 -33.81 -8.65 3.54
CA ARG A 48 -32.91 -9.79 3.76
C ARG A 48 -32.25 -10.19 2.45
N VAL A 49 -31.12 -10.87 2.52
CA VAL A 49 -30.55 -11.50 1.32
C VAL A 49 -31.39 -12.73 0.97
N ALA A 50 -32.03 -12.73 -0.21
CA ALA A 50 -32.76 -13.88 -0.73
C ALA A 50 -31.85 -14.88 -1.44
N GLY A 51 -30.86 -14.37 -2.18
CA GLY A 51 -29.96 -15.21 -2.96
C GLY A 51 -28.67 -14.50 -3.32
N ILE A 52 -27.78 -15.22 -4.01
CA ILE A 52 -26.49 -14.70 -4.47
C ILE A 52 -26.38 -15.05 -5.95
N LYS A 53 -26.16 -14.04 -6.79
CA LYS A 53 -25.81 -14.22 -8.19
C LYS A 53 -24.29 -14.25 -8.34
N MET A 54 -23.79 -15.08 -9.23
CA MET A 54 -22.37 -15.24 -9.53
C MET A 54 -22.08 -14.90 -10.99
N VAL A 55 -21.00 -14.13 -11.21
CA VAL A 55 -20.44 -13.82 -12.52
C VAL A 55 -18.98 -14.30 -12.53
N GLY A 56 -18.63 -15.26 -13.40
CA GLY A 56 -17.29 -15.83 -13.48
C GLY A 56 -17.18 -16.92 -14.57
N ASN A 57 -15.95 -17.32 -14.89
CA ASN A 57 -15.64 -18.23 -16.02
C ASN A 57 -16.34 -19.61 -15.94
N ALA A 58 -16.77 -20.04 -14.75
CA ALA A 58 -17.54 -21.27 -14.56
C ALA A 58 -18.97 -21.20 -15.14
N SER A 59 -19.48 -20.00 -15.43
CA SER A 59 -20.81 -19.79 -16.01
C SER A 59 -20.84 -19.90 -17.54
N ARG A 60 -19.69 -20.18 -18.18
CA ARG A 60 -19.53 -20.23 -19.65
C ARG A 60 -19.89 -21.59 -20.29
N ASN A 61 -20.21 -22.61 -19.48
CA ASN A 61 -20.51 -23.98 -19.94
C ASN A 61 -22.00 -24.35 -19.76
N ASP A 62 -22.91 -23.39 -19.89
CA ASP A 62 -24.35 -23.68 -19.97
C ASP A 62 -24.73 -23.73 -21.46
N ASP A 63 -25.25 -24.88 -21.91
CA ASP A 63 -25.40 -25.31 -23.31
C ASP A 63 -26.48 -24.52 -24.11
N SER A 64 -26.72 -23.24 -23.82
CA SER A 64 -27.82 -22.45 -24.41
C SER A 64 -27.41 -21.22 -25.23
N ASN A 65 -26.12 -20.97 -25.47
CA ASN A 65 -25.70 -19.86 -26.33
C ASN A 65 -24.52 -20.24 -27.24
N PRO A 66 -24.69 -20.35 -28.56
CA PRO A 66 -23.58 -20.59 -29.47
C PRO A 66 -22.84 -19.28 -29.77
N ALA A 67 -21.52 -19.40 -29.90
CA ALA A 67 -20.57 -18.41 -30.41
C ALA A 67 -20.04 -17.35 -29.44
N ASP A 68 -18.93 -17.70 -28.78
CA ASP A 68 -17.71 -16.88 -28.81
C ASP A 68 -16.50 -17.84 -28.78
N PRO A 69 -15.43 -17.58 -29.55
CA PRO A 69 -14.27 -18.47 -29.59
C PRO A 69 -13.53 -18.51 -28.25
N PRO A 70 -12.85 -19.63 -27.93
CA PRO A 70 -12.20 -19.79 -26.64
C PRO A 70 -11.01 -18.83 -26.53
N VAL A 71 -11.04 -17.98 -25.50
CA VAL A 71 -9.82 -17.33 -25.03
C VAL A 71 -9.04 -18.38 -24.24
N ASP A 72 -7.95 -18.88 -24.84
CA ASP A 72 -6.91 -19.61 -24.14
C ASP A 72 -6.42 -18.77 -22.95
N GLY A 73 -6.72 -19.26 -21.75
CA GLY A 73 -6.38 -18.60 -20.51
C GLY A 73 -6.25 -19.64 -19.39
N LYS A 74 -5.19 -20.44 -19.47
CA LYS A 74 -4.73 -21.35 -18.41
C LYS A 74 -4.72 -20.62 -17.04
N GLY A 75 -5.65 -20.98 -16.16
CA GLY A 75 -5.82 -20.36 -14.84
C GLY A 75 -5.48 -21.28 -13.65
N ALA A 76 -4.75 -22.38 -13.87
CA ALA A 76 -3.97 -22.98 -12.80
C ALA A 76 -2.64 -22.22 -12.78
N LEU A 77 -2.24 -21.67 -11.62
CA LEU A 77 -0.83 -21.32 -11.41
C LEU A 77 -0.03 -22.57 -11.83
N PRO A 78 0.78 -22.53 -12.90
CA PRO A 78 1.47 -23.72 -13.36
C PRO A 78 2.26 -24.27 -12.17
N ILE A 79 2.36 -25.59 -12.00
CA ILE A 79 3.11 -26.20 -10.89
C ILE A 79 4.52 -25.58 -10.79
N VAL A 80 5.08 -25.20 -11.93
CA VAL A 80 6.33 -24.41 -12.08
C VAL A 80 6.32 -23.11 -11.28
N MET A 81 5.20 -22.38 -11.24
CA MET A 81 5.03 -21.11 -10.53
C MET A 81 4.89 -21.32 -9.02
N ILE A 82 4.19 -22.37 -8.56
CA ILE A 82 4.15 -22.73 -7.13
C ILE A 82 5.53 -23.22 -6.66
N LEU A 83 6.19 -24.06 -7.45
CA LEU A 83 7.56 -24.48 -7.19
C LEU A 83 8.50 -23.28 -7.17
N PHE A 84 8.34 -22.32 -8.08
CA PHE A 84 9.10 -21.07 -8.06
C PHE A 84 8.89 -20.30 -6.75
N PHE A 85 7.65 -20.13 -6.29
CA PHE A 85 7.36 -19.43 -5.03
C PHE A 85 7.76 -20.18 -3.75
N ILE A 86 8.15 -21.45 -3.83
CA ILE A 86 8.72 -22.22 -2.71
C ILE A 86 10.25 -22.30 -2.82
N LEU A 87 10.78 -22.57 -4.01
CA LEU A 87 12.20 -22.68 -4.30
C LEU A 87 12.90 -21.32 -4.15
N PHE A 88 12.27 -20.24 -4.61
CA PHE A 88 12.86 -18.90 -4.53
C PHE A 88 13.12 -18.48 -3.08
N PRO A 89 12.15 -18.53 -2.14
CA PRO A 89 12.43 -18.26 -0.73
C PRO A 89 13.40 -19.26 -0.07
N MET A 90 13.43 -20.54 -0.47
CA MET A 90 14.42 -21.48 0.07
C MET A 90 15.86 -21.08 -0.25
N ILE A 91 16.11 -20.47 -1.41
CA ILE A 91 17.45 -19.96 -1.77
C ILE A 91 17.85 -18.83 -0.80
N PHE A 92 16.96 -17.87 -0.54
CA PHE A 92 17.24 -16.80 0.43
C PHE A 92 17.40 -17.32 1.85
N MET A 93 16.62 -18.32 2.27
CA MET A 93 16.80 -18.99 3.56
C MET A 93 18.18 -19.64 3.67
N GLY A 94 18.65 -20.33 2.63
CA GLY A 94 19.99 -20.92 2.58
C GLY A 94 21.10 -19.87 2.72
N ILE A 95 20.97 -18.75 1.99
CA ILE A 95 21.90 -17.62 2.08
C ILE A 95 21.89 -17.03 3.49
N GLY A 96 20.71 -16.79 4.07
CA GLY A 96 20.57 -16.24 5.42
C GLY A 96 21.20 -17.13 6.49
N VAL A 97 20.97 -18.45 6.43
CA VAL A 97 21.57 -19.43 7.35
C VAL A 97 23.09 -19.49 7.18
N TRP A 98 23.60 -19.46 5.95
CA TRP A 98 25.05 -19.44 5.69
C TRP A 98 25.73 -18.19 6.26
N MET A 99 25.09 -17.01 6.11
CA MET A 99 25.59 -15.76 6.72
C MET A 99 25.60 -15.84 8.26
N ALA A 100 24.51 -16.34 8.87
CA ALA A 100 24.43 -16.57 10.32
C ALA A 100 25.52 -17.50 10.82
N TYR A 101 25.72 -18.63 10.12
CA TYR A 101 26.74 -19.60 10.45
C TYR A 101 28.15 -19.00 10.35
N THR A 102 28.44 -18.28 9.26
CA THR A 102 29.77 -17.69 9.02
C THR A 102 30.12 -16.65 10.09
N TYR A 103 29.17 -15.78 10.44
CA TYR A 103 29.35 -14.82 11.52
C TYR A 103 29.57 -15.50 12.87
N TYR A 104 28.75 -16.49 13.21
CA TYR A 104 28.85 -17.20 14.49
C TYR A 104 30.16 -18.01 14.62
N ASP A 105 30.57 -18.67 13.54
CA ASP A 105 31.82 -19.45 13.50
C ASP A 105 33.04 -18.53 13.64
N LEU A 106 33.13 -17.44 12.88
CA LEU A 106 34.26 -16.52 12.93
C LEU A 106 34.33 -15.71 14.23
N THR A 107 33.20 -15.37 14.84
CA THR A 107 33.19 -14.69 16.14
C THR A 107 33.53 -15.63 17.31
N SER A 108 33.26 -16.93 17.17
CA SER A 108 33.55 -17.93 18.20
C SER A 108 34.95 -18.54 18.08
N ASN A 109 35.39 -18.82 16.85
CA ASN A 109 36.61 -19.58 16.55
C ASN A 109 37.68 -18.76 15.80
N GLY A 110 37.29 -17.63 15.19
CA GLY A 110 38.19 -16.79 14.42
C GLY A 110 39.05 -15.86 15.29
N PHE A 111 40.04 -15.23 14.66
CA PHE A 111 40.90 -14.25 15.33
C PHE A 111 40.44 -12.83 15.05
N ARG A 112 40.36 -12.03 16.12
CA ARG A 112 40.02 -10.60 16.04
C ARG A 112 41.27 -9.75 15.83
N VAL A 113 41.23 -8.83 14.88
CA VAL A 113 42.26 -7.80 14.63
C VAL A 113 41.61 -6.47 14.27
N GLU A 114 42.29 -5.36 14.57
CA GLU A 114 41.86 -4.03 14.13
C GLU A 114 42.30 -3.79 12.68
N ALA A 115 41.34 -3.57 11.78
CA ALA A 115 41.58 -3.29 10.37
C ALA A 115 41.33 -1.81 10.05
N ASN A 116 42.04 -1.27 9.07
CA ASN A 116 41.79 0.06 8.52
C ASN A 116 40.94 -0.07 7.25
N VAL A 117 39.89 0.76 7.13
CA VAL A 117 39.11 0.86 5.88
C VAL A 117 39.94 1.61 4.85
N VAL A 118 40.35 0.92 3.78
CA VAL A 118 41.28 1.47 2.78
C VAL A 118 40.57 2.02 1.56
N ARG A 119 39.45 1.41 1.14
CA ARG A 119 38.60 1.93 0.07
C ARG A 119 37.19 1.35 0.12
N ASN A 120 36.28 1.98 -0.59
CA ASN A 120 34.94 1.45 -0.86
C ASN A 120 34.82 1.20 -2.36
N GLU A 121 34.65 -0.05 -2.75
CA GLU A 121 34.47 -0.42 -4.15
C GLU A 121 33.01 -0.34 -4.56
N SER A 122 32.75 0.38 -5.64
CA SER A 122 31.42 0.51 -6.23
C SER A 122 31.22 -0.48 -7.38
N SER A 123 30.09 -1.18 -7.39
CA SER A 123 29.62 -1.95 -8.54
C SER A 123 28.28 -1.39 -9.00
N THR A 124 28.19 -1.04 -10.28
CA THR A 124 26.98 -0.48 -10.90
C THR A 124 26.33 -1.53 -11.81
N ASP A 125 25.02 -1.74 -11.65
CA ASP A 125 24.26 -2.67 -12.49
C ASP A 125 23.80 -2.05 -13.81
N SER A 126 23.14 -2.84 -14.66
CA SER A 126 22.62 -2.40 -15.97
C SER A 126 21.55 -1.30 -15.87
N ASP A 127 20.96 -1.14 -14.69
CA ASP A 127 19.84 -0.25 -14.42
C ASP A 127 20.33 1.07 -13.78
N GLY A 128 21.62 1.16 -13.43
CA GLY A 128 22.26 2.35 -12.85
C GLY A 128 22.49 2.27 -11.34
N ASN A 129 22.01 1.22 -10.66
CA ASN A 129 22.14 1.10 -9.22
C ASN A 129 23.58 0.81 -8.82
N THR A 130 24.13 1.68 -7.99
CA THR A 130 25.49 1.51 -7.46
C THR A 130 25.44 0.92 -6.05
N SER A 131 26.17 -0.18 -5.89
CA SER A 131 26.33 -0.93 -4.64
C SER A 131 27.78 -0.79 -4.17
N TYR A 132 27.98 -0.57 -2.86
CA TYR A 132 29.31 -0.37 -2.30
C TYR A 132 29.72 -1.57 -1.46
N LYS A 133 30.99 -1.98 -1.59
CA LYS A 133 31.64 -2.99 -0.77
C LYS A 133 32.84 -2.38 -0.08
N THR A 134 32.91 -2.53 1.22
CA THR A 134 34.02 -2.00 2.03
C THR A 134 35.24 -2.89 1.81
N VAL A 135 36.40 -2.27 1.61
CA VAL A 135 37.69 -2.97 1.56
C VAL A 135 38.49 -2.56 2.77
N VAL A 136 38.91 -3.55 3.55
CA VAL A 136 39.66 -3.35 4.78
C VAL A 136 41.04 -3.97 4.65
N SER A 137 42.03 -3.34 5.28
CA SER A 137 43.39 -3.86 5.37
C SER A 137 43.80 -4.09 6.81
N PHE A 138 44.35 -5.26 7.09
CA PHE A 138 44.87 -5.63 8.41
C PHE A 138 46.14 -6.45 8.29
N THR A 139 46.92 -6.50 9.36
CA THR A 139 48.11 -7.35 9.46
C THR A 139 47.77 -8.57 10.30
N ASP A 140 48.00 -9.77 9.77
CA ASP A 140 47.75 -11.02 10.49
C ASP A 140 48.81 -11.27 11.57
N ARG A 141 48.64 -12.37 12.32
CA ARG A 141 49.57 -12.80 13.38
C ARG A 141 50.97 -13.17 12.87
N ASN A 142 51.11 -13.47 11.59
CA ASN A 142 52.38 -13.82 10.95
C ASN A 142 53.11 -12.58 10.39
N GLY A 143 52.52 -11.39 10.57
CA GLY A 143 53.06 -10.13 10.06
C GLY A 143 52.75 -9.89 8.58
N ALA A 144 51.92 -10.72 7.93
CA ALA A 144 51.51 -10.51 6.55
C ALA A 144 50.33 -9.53 6.49
N SER A 145 50.42 -8.56 5.59
CA SER A 145 49.36 -7.59 5.36
C SER A 145 48.36 -8.16 4.36
N HIS A 146 47.09 -8.18 4.75
CA HIS A 146 45.98 -8.61 3.91
C HIS A 146 45.10 -7.42 3.58
N GLU A 147 44.54 -7.43 2.38
CA GLU A 147 43.51 -6.49 1.96
C GLU A 147 42.32 -7.30 1.44
N VAL A 148 41.21 -7.22 2.16
CA VAL A 148 40.07 -8.09 1.94
C VAL A 148 38.81 -7.27 1.70
N ARG A 149 37.98 -7.78 0.81
CA ARG A 149 36.75 -7.12 0.37
C ARG A 149 35.55 -7.73 1.09
N ASP A 150 34.71 -6.87 1.65
CA ASP A 150 33.48 -7.29 2.29
C ASP A 150 32.58 -8.05 1.30
N THR A 151 31.98 -9.12 1.81
CA THR A 151 31.04 -9.94 1.05
C THR A 151 29.69 -9.22 0.96
N ILE A 152 29.33 -8.47 1.99
CA ILE A 152 28.06 -7.74 2.09
C ILE A 152 28.19 -6.41 1.33
N SER A 153 27.20 -6.12 0.50
CA SER A 153 27.11 -4.85 -0.20
C SER A 153 25.83 -4.14 0.15
N TYR A 154 25.94 -2.85 0.42
CA TYR A 154 24.79 -1.97 0.63
C TYR A 154 24.59 -1.09 -0.58
N GLY A 155 23.33 -0.95 -1.00
CA GLY A 155 22.95 -0.04 -2.08
C GLY A 155 23.09 1.41 -1.62
N SER A 156 23.39 2.31 -2.56
CA SER A 156 23.32 3.78 -2.43
C SER A 156 24.39 4.51 -1.60
N SER A 157 25.09 3.87 -0.65
CA SER A 157 26.25 4.46 0.05
C SER A 157 27.11 3.40 0.75
N PRO A 158 28.43 3.63 0.94
CA PRO A 158 29.26 2.74 1.75
C PRO A 158 28.86 2.75 3.23
N SER A 159 28.94 1.58 3.88
CA SER A 159 28.61 1.43 5.30
C SER A 159 29.68 1.98 6.23
N PHE A 160 30.92 2.10 5.77
CA PHE A 160 32.06 2.55 6.57
C PHE A 160 32.90 3.59 5.83
N ASP A 161 33.38 4.59 6.57
CA ASP A 161 34.20 5.67 6.02
C ASP A 161 35.65 5.22 5.78
N ILE A 162 36.23 5.69 4.68
CA ILE A 162 37.65 5.46 4.37
C ILE A 162 38.52 6.09 5.46
N GLY A 163 39.47 5.32 5.98
CA GLY A 163 40.38 5.72 7.06
C GLY A 163 39.87 5.39 8.47
N SER A 164 38.64 4.90 8.62
CA SER A 164 38.14 4.42 9.91
C SER A 164 38.80 3.08 10.31
N ARG A 165 38.82 2.81 11.62
CA ARG A 165 39.27 1.53 12.19
C ARG A 165 38.08 0.70 12.60
N ILE A 166 38.08 -0.58 12.23
CA ILE A 166 37.01 -1.51 12.55
C ILE A 166 37.59 -2.87 12.94
N GLY A 167 36.99 -3.52 13.94
CA GLY A 167 37.32 -4.88 14.30
C GLY A 167 36.96 -5.85 13.17
N VAL A 168 37.84 -6.82 12.91
CA VAL A 168 37.63 -7.88 11.92
C VAL A 168 37.90 -9.22 12.57
N TYR A 169 36.96 -10.16 12.42
CA TYR A 169 37.18 -11.57 12.72
C TYR A 169 37.53 -12.31 11.44
N TYR A 170 38.68 -12.96 11.39
CA TYR A 170 39.14 -13.70 10.22
C TYR A 170 39.55 -15.14 10.59
N ASP A 171 39.50 -16.02 9.60
CA ASP A 171 39.98 -17.39 9.71
C ASP A 171 41.54 -17.40 9.57
N PRO A 172 42.29 -17.92 10.55
CA PRO A 172 43.76 -17.95 10.48
C PRO A 172 44.30 -18.75 9.29
N ASP A 173 43.58 -19.78 8.86
CA ASP A 173 43.99 -20.66 7.76
C ASP A 173 43.57 -20.09 6.39
N ASP A 174 42.55 -19.22 6.37
CA ASP A 174 42.11 -18.47 5.20
C ASP A 174 41.73 -17.01 5.55
N PRO A 175 42.68 -16.07 5.51
CA PRO A 175 42.44 -14.67 5.85
C PRO A 175 41.40 -13.96 4.97
N THR A 176 41.03 -14.54 3.82
CA THR A 176 39.98 -14.00 2.95
C THR A 176 38.57 -14.32 3.46
N ARG A 177 38.44 -15.30 4.36
CA ARG A 177 37.22 -15.62 5.09
C ARG A 177 37.15 -14.77 6.36
N PHE A 178 36.42 -13.67 6.29
CA PHE A 178 36.32 -12.73 7.40
C PHE A 178 34.92 -12.13 7.54
N VAL A 179 34.65 -11.55 8.71
CA VAL A 179 33.48 -10.71 9.00
C VAL A 179 33.90 -9.47 9.77
N LEU A 180 33.23 -8.35 9.50
CA LEU A 180 33.39 -7.12 10.29
C LEU A 180 32.74 -7.32 11.67
N ASP A 181 33.30 -6.74 12.72
CA ASP A 181 32.79 -6.76 14.10
C ASP A 181 31.60 -5.80 14.26
N ASP A 182 30.53 -6.08 13.52
CA ASP A 182 29.26 -5.36 13.57
C ASP A 182 28.11 -6.37 13.41
N PHE A 183 27.41 -6.62 14.53
CA PHE A 183 26.32 -7.57 14.57
C PHE A 183 25.21 -7.23 13.55
N TRP A 184 24.81 -5.97 13.43
CA TRP A 184 23.67 -5.60 12.59
C TRP A 184 24.05 -5.60 11.11
N HIS A 185 25.28 -5.21 10.78
CA HIS A 185 25.82 -5.31 9.42
C HIS A 185 25.78 -6.76 8.89
N ASN A 186 26.12 -7.73 9.73
CA ASN A 186 26.15 -9.15 9.36
C ASN A 186 24.80 -9.86 9.52
N MET A 187 24.09 -9.64 10.64
CA MET A 187 22.89 -10.39 11.00
C MET A 187 21.59 -9.74 10.53
N GLY A 188 21.57 -8.45 10.20
CA GLY A 188 20.36 -7.77 9.74
C GLY A 188 19.75 -8.42 8.50
N ILE A 189 20.57 -8.64 7.46
CA ILE A 189 20.14 -9.29 6.21
C ILE A 189 19.81 -10.76 6.45
N SER A 190 20.60 -11.46 7.26
CA SER A 190 20.37 -12.87 7.60
C SER A 190 19.01 -13.08 8.28
N ILE A 191 18.71 -12.30 9.32
CA ILE A 191 17.44 -12.35 10.05
C ILE A 191 16.28 -12.05 9.12
N ALA A 192 16.41 -11.01 8.27
CA ALA A 192 15.38 -10.67 7.29
C ALA A 192 15.13 -11.81 6.30
N PHE A 193 16.18 -12.41 5.74
CA PHE A 193 16.06 -13.51 4.79
C PHE A 193 15.47 -14.76 5.42
N ILE A 194 15.89 -15.15 6.63
CA ILE A 194 15.33 -16.30 7.33
C ILE A 194 13.86 -16.05 7.68
N ALA A 195 13.52 -14.89 8.26
CA ALA A 195 12.16 -14.57 8.69
C ALA A 195 11.18 -14.47 7.49
N PHE A 196 11.56 -13.71 6.45
CA PHE A 196 10.72 -13.53 5.27
C PHE A 196 10.54 -14.84 4.49
N SER A 197 11.62 -15.61 4.33
CA SER A 197 11.55 -16.89 3.61
C SER A 197 10.71 -17.92 4.35
N SER A 198 10.79 -17.97 5.68
CA SER A 198 9.96 -18.86 6.50
C SER A 198 8.47 -18.58 6.31
N VAL A 199 8.08 -17.30 6.31
CA VAL A 199 6.68 -16.89 6.09
C VAL A 199 6.20 -17.28 4.69
N PHE A 200 7.00 -17.00 3.66
CA PHE A 200 6.65 -17.33 2.28
C PHE A 200 6.54 -18.85 2.07
N ILE A 201 7.52 -19.64 2.55
CA ILE A 201 7.48 -21.09 2.47
C ILE A 201 6.23 -21.63 3.15
N LEU A 202 5.87 -21.15 4.35
CA LEU A 202 4.67 -21.58 5.05
C LEU A 202 3.37 -21.26 4.29
N ILE A 203 3.27 -20.07 3.69
CA ILE A 203 2.11 -19.65 2.90
C ILE A 203 1.98 -20.51 1.63
N PHE A 204 3.07 -20.66 0.86
CA PHE A 204 3.02 -21.36 -0.43
C PHE A 204 3.01 -22.88 -0.29
N SER A 205 3.66 -23.45 0.72
CA SER A 205 3.51 -24.87 1.06
C SER A 205 2.08 -25.19 1.50
N SER A 206 1.43 -24.30 2.28
CA SER A 206 0.01 -24.44 2.60
C SER A 206 -0.84 -24.42 1.32
N ILE A 207 -0.61 -23.47 0.42
CA ILE A 207 -1.32 -23.41 -0.87
C ILE A 207 -1.07 -24.66 -1.71
N ALA A 208 0.15 -25.20 -1.74
CA ALA A 208 0.49 -26.41 -2.49
C ALA A 208 -0.17 -27.66 -1.89
N ILE A 209 -0.10 -27.84 -0.57
CA ILE A 209 -0.68 -28.99 0.15
C ILE A 209 -2.21 -28.98 0.06
N TYR A 210 -2.84 -27.80 0.13
CA TYR A 210 -4.30 -27.67 0.07
C TYR A 210 -4.84 -27.47 -1.34
N GLY A 211 -4.03 -26.99 -2.28
CA GLY A 211 -4.37 -26.76 -3.68
C GLY A 211 -4.16 -27.99 -4.57
N ASN A 212 -3.24 -28.89 -4.21
CA ASN A 212 -2.88 -30.05 -5.03
C ASN A 212 -3.34 -31.37 -4.37
N LYS A 213 -4.65 -31.56 -4.23
CA LYS A 213 -5.19 -32.92 -4.04
C LYS A 213 -5.46 -33.53 -5.43
N PRO A 214 -4.76 -34.61 -5.83
CA PRO A 214 -5.04 -35.26 -7.11
C PRO A 214 -6.50 -35.72 -7.13
N ALA A 215 -7.13 -35.56 -8.29
CA ALA A 215 -8.48 -36.00 -8.52
C ALA A 215 -8.58 -37.51 -8.25
N ARG A 216 -9.27 -37.90 -7.17
CA ARG A 216 -9.78 -39.27 -7.05
C ARG A 216 -10.69 -39.51 -8.26
N LYS A 217 -10.24 -40.37 -9.17
CA LYS A 217 -11.05 -40.92 -10.26
C LYS A 217 -12.24 -41.62 -9.63
N GLY A 218 -13.43 -41.04 -9.79
CA GLY A 218 -14.67 -41.64 -9.33
C GLY A 218 -15.82 -40.67 -9.49
N LEU A 219 -16.76 -41.03 -10.36
CA LEU A 219 -18.05 -40.43 -10.68
C LEU A 219 -18.08 -39.29 -11.72
N LYS A 220 -18.67 -39.66 -12.86
CA LYS A 220 -19.07 -38.80 -13.97
C LYS A 220 -20.08 -37.76 -13.47
N GLY A 221 -19.69 -36.49 -13.52
CA GLY A 221 -20.53 -35.32 -13.23
C GLY A 221 -19.66 -34.07 -13.16
N LYS A 222 -19.64 -33.29 -14.24
CA LYS A 222 -18.77 -32.12 -14.46
C LYS A 222 -18.95 -31.05 -13.37
N VAL A 223 -17.92 -30.81 -12.56
CA VAL A 223 -17.61 -29.47 -12.00
C VAL A 223 -16.08 -29.29 -12.07
N SER A 224 -15.65 -28.26 -12.78
CA SER A 224 -14.25 -27.83 -12.83
C SER A 224 -13.74 -27.55 -11.41
N LYS A 225 -12.74 -28.32 -10.96
CA LYS A 225 -12.03 -28.11 -9.69
C LYS A 225 -10.97 -26.98 -9.82
N GLY A 226 -11.35 -25.84 -10.39
CA GLY A 226 -10.59 -24.59 -10.31
C GLY A 226 -11.09 -23.76 -9.13
N GLY A 227 -10.20 -23.22 -8.30
CA GLY A 227 -10.60 -22.39 -7.16
C GLY A 227 -11.52 -21.23 -7.56
N TYR A 228 -12.48 -20.86 -6.70
CA TYR A 228 -13.51 -19.84 -6.95
C TYR A 228 -12.97 -18.38 -7.01
N GLY A 229 -11.66 -18.19 -7.21
CA GLY A 229 -10.98 -16.89 -7.07
C GLY A 229 -11.29 -15.86 -8.16
N GLN A 230 -11.87 -16.29 -9.29
CA GLN A 230 -12.27 -15.41 -10.40
C GLN A 230 -13.79 -15.18 -10.47
N GLU A 231 -14.53 -15.54 -9.41
CA GLU A 231 -15.98 -15.33 -9.33
C GLU A 231 -16.29 -14.02 -8.58
N THR A 232 -17.17 -13.19 -9.15
CA THR A 232 -17.73 -12.02 -8.48
C THR A 232 -19.16 -12.32 -8.06
N TYR A 233 -19.47 -12.09 -6.78
CA TYR A 233 -20.76 -12.38 -6.19
C TYR A 233 -21.57 -11.11 -5.95
N TYR A 234 -22.84 -11.14 -6.36
CA TYR A 234 -23.80 -10.06 -6.21
C TYR A 234 -24.96 -10.51 -5.32
N PRO A 235 -25.28 -9.78 -4.24
CA PRO A 235 -26.41 -10.13 -3.39
C PRO A 235 -27.74 -9.80 -4.06
N VAL A 236 -28.70 -10.71 -3.97
CA VAL A 236 -30.11 -10.46 -4.30
C VAL A 236 -30.84 -10.19 -3.00
N PHE A 237 -31.39 -9.00 -2.89
CA PHE A 237 -32.12 -8.56 -1.70
C PHE A 237 -33.62 -8.70 -1.92
N GLU A 238 -34.31 -9.28 -0.95
CA GLU A 238 -35.77 -9.29 -0.85
C GLU A 238 -36.21 -8.26 0.19
N TYR A 239 -37.21 -7.46 -0.16
CA TYR A 239 -37.81 -6.47 0.71
C TYR A 239 -39.31 -6.36 0.45
N ARG A 240 -40.03 -5.70 1.37
CA ARG A 240 -41.45 -5.37 1.19
C ARG A 240 -41.60 -3.90 0.82
N THR A 241 -42.39 -3.61 -0.21
CA THR A 241 -42.75 -2.24 -0.57
C THR A 241 -43.68 -1.64 0.50
N PRO A 242 -43.84 -0.31 0.55
CA PRO A 242 -44.82 0.32 1.43
C PRO A 242 -46.26 -0.17 1.21
N GLN A 243 -46.58 -0.69 0.01
CA GLN A 243 -47.88 -1.30 -0.31
C GLN A 243 -48.01 -2.77 0.14
N GLY A 244 -46.94 -3.35 0.72
CA GLY A 244 -46.94 -4.72 1.24
C GLY A 244 -46.50 -5.79 0.24
N GLU A 245 -46.25 -5.43 -1.03
CA GLU A 245 -45.80 -6.36 -2.05
C GLU A 245 -44.34 -6.78 -1.84
N ARG A 246 -44.02 -8.04 -2.16
CA ARG A 246 -42.64 -8.53 -2.13
C ARG A 246 -41.94 -8.12 -3.42
N ALA A 247 -40.77 -7.51 -3.28
CA ALA A 247 -39.94 -7.11 -4.39
C ALA A 247 -38.50 -7.57 -4.16
N GLU A 248 -37.80 -7.83 -5.27
CA GLU A 248 -36.39 -8.23 -5.26
C GLU A 248 -35.54 -7.25 -6.06
N PHE A 249 -34.29 -7.09 -5.64
CA PHE A 249 -33.32 -6.24 -6.32
C PHE A 249 -31.92 -6.85 -6.22
N THR A 250 -31.19 -6.88 -7.34
CA THR A 250 -29.79 -7.32 -7.38
C THR A 250 -28.87 -6.14 -7.10
N GLY A 251 -28.06 -6.24 -6.04
CA GLY A 251 -27.07 -5.25 -5.66
C GLY A 251 -26.14 -4.87 -6.82
N SER A 252 -25.82 -3.59 -6.97
CA SER A 252 -24.93 -3.11 -8.04
C SER A 252 -23.45 -3.37 -7.78
N VAL A 253 -23.06 -3.57 -6.52
CA VAL A 253 -21.69 -3.80 -6.07
C VAL A 253 -21.49 -5.29 -5.79
N GLY A 254 -20.61 -5.91 -6.57
CA GLY A 254 -20.17 -7.29 -6.37
C GLY A 254 -18.82 -7.35 -5.67
N GLY A 255 -18.50 -8.49 -5.09
CA GLY A 255 -17.18 -8.74 -4.49
C GLY A 255 -16.76 -10.19 -4.62
N ASN A 256 -15.48 -10.46 -4.36
CA ASN A 256 -14.88 -11.79 -4.52
C ASN A 256 -15.16 -12.71 -3.31
N THR A 257 -15.73 -12.17 -2.24
CA THR A 257 -16.25 -12.94 -1.10
C THR A 257 -17.73 -12.66 -0.89
N PHE A 258 -18.49 -13.72 -0.59
CA PHE A 258 -19.91 -13.61 -0.29
C PHE A 258 -20.26 -14.03 1.15
N LEU A 259 -19.27 -14.34 2.00
CA LEU A 259 -19.50 -14.78 3.38
C LEU A 259 -20.32 -13.79 4.22
N HIS A 260 -20.26 -12.50 3.88
CA HIS A 260 -20.98 -11.43 4.55
C HIS A 260 -22.39 -11.15 3.97
N ILE A 261 -22.79 -11.87 2.91
CA ILE A 261 -24.08 -11.74 2.21
C ILE A 261 -24.74 -13.12 2.06
N LEU A 262 -24.59 -14.01 3.03
CA LEU A 262 -25.25 -15.32 2.98
C LEU A 262 -26.79 -15.15 3.01
N PRO A 263 -27.56 -16.02 2.32
CA PRO A 263 -29.02 -15.90 2.31
C PRO A 263 -29.61 -15.94 3.73
N GLY A 264 -30.63 -15.13 3.97
CA GLY A 264 -31.21 -14.90 5.30
C GLY A 264 -30.53 -13.81 6.13
N THR A 265 -29.40 -13.25 5.69
CA THR A 265 -28.74 -12.14 6.39
C THR A 265 -29.64 -10.90 6.38
N PRO A 266 -29.99 -10.33 7.55
CA PRO A 266 -30.81 -9.12 7.62
C PRO A 266 -30.01 -7.90 7.13
N VAL A 267 -30.64 -7.06 6.33
CA VAL A 267 -30.01 -5.85 5.77
C VAL A 267 -30.93 -4.64 5.87
N SER A 268 -30.33 -3.47 6.08
CA SER A 268 -31.04 -2.19 5.99
C SER A 268 -30.86 -1.62 4.59
N LEU A 269 -31.97 -1.45 3.87
CA LEU A 269 -31.98 -0.85 2.54
C LEU A 269 -32.54 0.58 2.61
N LEU A 270 -32.10 1.39 1.67
CA LEU A 270 -32.63 2.72 1.40
C LEU A 270 -33.48 2.63 0.15
N MET A 271 -34.73 3.08 0.25
CA MET A 271 -35.67 3.12 -0.87
C MET A 271 -36.16 4.56 -1.07
N ILE A 272 -36.09 5.03 -2.30
CA ILE A 272 -36.77 6.25 -2.73
C ILE A 272 -38.08 5.81 -3.42
N PRO A 273 -39.25 6.20 -2.90
CA PRO A 273 -40.54 5.91 -3.52
C PRO A 273 -40.61 6.50 -4.94
N GLY A 274 -41.12 5.73 -5.90
CA GLY A 274 -41.25 6.10 -7.31
C GLY A 274 -41.66 4.88 -8.14
N ASP A 275 -41.89 5.09 -9.45
CA ASP A 275 -42.20 4.02 -10.40
C ASP A 275 -41.12 3.97 -11.52
N PRO A 276 -40.20 2.99 -11.53
CA PRO A 276 -39.98 1.95 -10.52
C PRO A 276 -39.24 2.47 -9.26
N PRO A 277 -39.42 1.82 -8.09
CA PRO A 277 -38.78 2.24 -6.85
C PRO A 277 -37.26 2.06 -6.90
N LYS A 278 -36.50 3.10 -6.55
CA LYS A 278 -35.03 3.05 -6.53
C LYS A 278 -34.54 2.56 -5.17
N VAL A 279 -33.87 1.41 -5.14
CA VAL A 279 -33.40 0.76 -3.89
C VAL A 279 -31.88 0.60 -3.90
N LYS A 280 -31.25 0.84 -2.76
CA LYS A 280 -29.80 0.69 -2.56
C LYS A 280 -29.49 0.22 -1.14
N LYS A 281 -28.40 -0.54 -0.98
CA LYS A 281 -27.83 -0.87 0.34
C LYS A 281 -27.28 0.39 1.00
N ARG A 282 -27.60 0.60 2.29
CA ARG A 282 -26.99 1.68 3.08
C ARG A 282 -25.48 1.45 3.21
N GLY A 283 -24.68 2.46 2.86
CA GLY A 283 -23.23 2.41 2.99
C GLY A 283 -22.64 3.79 3.13
N TYR A 284 -21.53 3.90 3.86
CA TYR A 284 -20.79 5.14 4.10
C TYR A 284 -19.58 5.31 3.17
N ILE A 285 -19.35 4.37 2.25
CA ILE A 285 -18.17 4.37 1.37
C ILE A 285 -18.09 5.70 0.59
N SER A 286 -19.18 6.14 -0.03
CA SER A 286 -19.18 7.41 -0.77
C SER A 286 -18.95 8.63 0.14
N LEU A 287 -19.41 8.58 1.40
CA LEU A 287 -19.16 9.65 2.38
C LEU A 287 -17.69 9.69 2.78
N ILE A 288 -17.10 8.55 3.12
CA ILE A 288 -15.69 8.45 3.55
C ILE A 288 -14.77 8.90 2.42
N PHE A 289 -14.92 8.34 1.22
CA PHE A 289 -14.15 8.77 0.05
C PHE A 289 -14.42 10.24 -0.28
N GLY A 290 -15.68 10.68 -0.18
CA GLY A 290 -16.04 12.08 -0.37
C GLY A 290 -15.27 13.01 0.58
N LEU A 291 -15.17 12.67 1.86
CA LEU A 291 -14.41 13.44 2.86
C LEU A 291 -12.89 13.39 2.63
N ILE A 292 -12.35 12.24 2.20
CA ILE A 292 -10.93 12.08 1.85
C ILE A 292 -10.52 13.04 0.73
N PHE A 293 -11.40 13.34 -0.23
CA PHE A 293 -11.12 14.33 -1.27
C PHE A 293 -11.53 15.75 -0.86
N LEU A 294 -12.65 15.91 -0.16
CA LEU A 294 -13.19 17.22 0.20
C LEU A 294 -12.30 17.97 1.20
N ILE A 295 -11.80 17.30 2.26
CA ILE A 295 -11.02 17.96 3.31
C ILE A 295 -9.67 18.47 2.78
N PRO A 296 -8.84 17.65 2.09
CA PRO A 296 -7.63 18.16 1.45
C PRO A 296 -7.95 19.18 0.35
N GLY A 297 -9.04 19.00 -0.40
CA GLY A 297 -9.47 19.98 -1.41
C GLY A 297 -9.76 21.37 -0.82
N LEU A 298 -10.44 21.43 0.33
CA LEU A 298 -10.68 22.68 1.07
C LEU A 298 -9.38 23.28 1.59
N PHE A 299 -8.48 22.46 2.14
CA PHE A 299 -7.19 22.90 2.66
C PHE A 299 -6.29 23.46 1.53
N ILE A 300 -6.13 22.73 0.43
CA ILE A 300 -5.36 23.17 -0.75
C ILE A 300 -5.99 24.42 -1.34
N GLY A 301 -7.33 24.49 -1.43
CA GLY A 301 -8.04 25.66 -1.90
C GLY A 301 -7.78 26.90 -1.04
N GLN A 302 -7.81 26.74 0.29
CA GLN A 302 -7.46 27.82 1.22
C GLN A 302 -6.01 28.28 1.04
N MET A 303 -5.05 27.34 0.92
CA MET A 303 -3.64 27.69 0.67
C MET A 303 -3.47 28.42 -0.66
N ALA A 304 -4.13 27.95 -1.71
CA ALA A 304 -4.08 28.55 -3.03
C ALA A 304 -4.64 29.99 -3.01
N LEU A 305 -5.76 30.20 -2.31
CA LEU A 305 -6.35 31.53 -2.14
C LEU A 305 -5.47 32.46 -1.29
N ALA A 306 -4.83 31.94 -0.23
CA ALA A 306 -3.92 32.71 0.62
C ALA A 306 -2.65 33.14 -0.13
N GLN A 307 -2.20 32.33 -1.09
CA GLN A 307 -1.04 32.63 -1.94
C GLN A 307 -1.40 33.35 -3.24
N PHE A 308 -2.70 33.54 -3.52
CA PHE A 308 -3.15 34.13 -4.77
C PHE A 308 -2.77 35.61 -4.84
N LYS A 309 -1.82 35.92 -5.71
CA LYS A 309 -1.47 37.29 -6.10
C LYS A 309 -1.85 37.49 -7.55
N PHE A 310 -2.69 38.49 -7.80
CA PHE A 310 -3.05 38.86 -9.16
C PHE A 310 -1.81 39.39 -9.88
N SER A 311 -1.36 38.69 -10.93
CA SER A 311 -0.20 39.07 -11.73
C SER A 311 -0.51 38.96 -13.23
N PHE A 312 0.28 39.65 -14.04
CA PHE A 312 0.17 39.58 -15.49
C PHE A 312 0.39 38.15 -16.03
N GLY A 313 1.26 37.36 -15.36
CA GLY A 313 1.47 35.94 -15.67
C GLY A 313 0.21 35.10 -15.52
N VAL A 314 -0.63 35.38 -14.51
CA VAL A 314 -1.94 34.70 -14.32
C VAL A 314 -2.86 35.00 -15.50
N VAL A 315 -2.94 36.26 -15.95
CA VAL A 315 -3.79 36.66 -17.08
C VAL A 315 -3.36 35.97 -18.37
N LEU A 316 -2.05 35.89 -18.64
CA LEU A 316 -1.50 35.18 -19.80
C LEU A 316 -1.82 33.68 -19.77
N LEU A 317 -1.65 33.02 -18.62
CA LEU A 317 -1.94 31.59 -18.48
C LEU A 317 -3.43 31.28 -18.63
N ILE A 318 -4.31 32.08 -18.01
CA ILE A 318 -5.76 31.94 -18.17
C ILE A 318 -6.16 32.18 -19.64
N GLY A 319 -5.65 33.24 -20.27
CA GLY A 319 -5.90 33.53 -21.68
C GLY A 319 -5.44 32.40 -22.61
N GLY A 320 -4.25 31.85 -22.37
CA GLY A 320 -3.71 30.70 -23.09
C GLY A 320 -4.55 29.43 -22.89
N ALA A 321 -4.98 29.15 -21.67
CA ALA A 321 -5.85 28.00 -21.36
C ALA A 321 -7.22 28.13 -22.04
N VAL A 322 -7.83 29.32 -22.00
CA VAL A 322 -9.10 29.61 -22.68
C VAL A 322 -8.94 29.44 -24.19
N ALA A 323 -7.87 29.96 -24.79
CA ALA A 323 -7.60 29.79 -26.21
C ALA A 323 -7.40 28.31 -26.60
N PHE A 324 -6.69 27.54 -25.75
CA PHE A 324 -6.48 26.10 -25.96
C PHE A 324 -7.78 25.31 -25.86
N ILE A 325 -8.60 25.57 -24.85
CA ILE A 325 -9.92 24.94 -24.67
C ILE A 325 -10.83 25.31 -25.83
N PHE A 326 -10.87 26.58 -26.23
CA PHE A 326 -11.62 27.06 -27.38
C PHE A 326 -11.21 26.32 -28.66
N PHE A 327 -9.90 26.22 -28.92
CA PHE A 327 -9.38 25.48 -30.08
C PHE A 327 -9.75 23.98 -30.06
N LYS A 328 -9.64 23.33 -28.91
CA LYS A 328 -10.08 21.94 -28.70
C LYS A 328 -11.58 21.77 -28.88
N ALA A 329 -12.38 22.70 -28.36
CA ALA A 329 -13.83 22.69 -28.44
C ALA A 329 -14.29 22.85 -29.90
N VAL A 330 -13.71 23.79 -30.65
CA VAL A 330 -13.97 23.97 -32.08
C VAL A 330 -13.64 22.68 -32.84
N LYS A 331 -12.44 22.11 -32.63
CA LYS A 331 -12.05 20.83 -33.27
C LYS A 331 -12.96 19.65 -32.91
N PHE A 332 -13.49 19.62 -31.69
CA PHE A 332 -14.42 18.57 -31.25
C PHE A 332 -15.80 18.77 -31.85
N LEU A 333 -16.29 20.02 -31.87
CA LEU A 333 -17.53 20.40 -32.53
C LEU A 333 -17.45 20.03 -34.01
N ASP A 334 -16.36 20.29 -34.72
CA ASP A 334 -16.22 19.92 -36.15
C ASP A 334 -16.40 18.42 -36.44
N LYS A 335 -16.21 17.54 -35.45
CA LYS A 335 -16.46 16.10 -35.59
C LYS A 335 -17.93 15.68 -35.45
N ILE A 336 -18.80 16.58 -34.98
CA ILE A 336 -20.21 16.28 -34.74
C ILE A 336 -21.03 16.69 -35.99
N PRO A 337 -21.91 15.82 -36.52
CA PRO A 337 -22.83 16.16 -37.61
C PRO A 337 -23.67 17.41 -37.30
N SER A 338 -23.94 18.25 -38.29
CA SER A 338 -24.63 19.53 -38.11
C SER A 338 -26.05 19.41 -37.53
N GLU A 339 -26.75 18.30 -37.78
CA GLU A 339 -28.08 18.04 -37.21
C GLU A 339 -28.06 17.82 -35.69
N ASP A 340 -27.09 17.06 -35.18
CA ASP A 340 -26.98 16.75 -33.75
C ASP A 340 -26.56 17.98 -32.93
N LYS A 341 -25.74 18.87 -33.53
CA LYS A 341 -25.41 20.17 -32.94
C LYS A 341 -26.66 21.03 -32.75
N ARG A 342 -27.58 21.02 -33.72
CA ARG A 342 -28.80 21.84 -33.69
C ARG A 342 -29.77 21.31 -32.63
N LYS A 343 -29.98 19.99 -32.57
CA LYS A 343 -30.77 19.33 -31.51
C LYS A 343 -30.20 19.60 -30.12
N GLY A 344 -28.87 19.53 -29.96
CA GLY A 344 -28.21 19.84 -28.69
C GLY A 344 -28.36 21.30 -28.26
N TRP A 345 -28.28 22.24 -29.21
CA TRP A 345 -28.51 23.66 -28.97
C TRP A 345 -29.97 23.99 -28.62
N GLU A 346 -30.92 23.36 -29.31
CA GLU A 346 -32.35 23.47 -29.02
C GLU A 346 -32.67 22.95 -27.61
N ALA A 347 -32.09 21.80 -27.21
CA ALA A 347 -32.24 21.22 -25.86
C ALA A 347 -31.59 22.05 -24.73
N LEU A 348 -30.49 22.76 -25.01
CA LEU A 348 -29.86 23.69 -24.07
C LEU A 348 -30.70 24.96 -23.90
N ARG A 349 -31.27 25.48 -24.99
CA ARG A 349 -32.07 26.72 -24.99
C ARG A 349 -33.47 26.52 -24.42
N SER A 350 -34.05 25.32 -24.55
CA SER A 350 -35.32 24.94 -23.93
C SER A 350 -35.19 24.64 -22.42
N GLY A 351 -33.96 24.57 -21.88
CA GLY A 351 -33.70 24.18 -20.48
C GLY A 351 -33.85 22.68 -20.21
N GLU A 352 -34.24 21.88 -21.20
CA GLU A 352 -34.43 20.43 -21.07
C GLU A 352 -33.11 19.67 -20.81
N ALA A 353 -31.98 20.21 -21.28
CA ALA A 353 -30.65 19.63 -21.05
C ALA A 353 -30.24 19.60 -19.56
N PHE A 354 -30.82 20.48 -18.73
CA PHE A 354 -30.55 20.54 -17.29
C PHE A 354 -31.68 19.98 -16.43
N ASN A 355 -32.77 19.52 -17.06
CA ASN A 355 -33.90 18.97 -16.34
C ASN A 355 -33.56 17.55 -15.85
N SER A 356 -33.44 17.39 -14.53
CA SER A 356 -32.95 16.16 -13.86
C SER A 356 -33.81 14.91 -14.11
N GLU A 357 -35.00 15.08 -14.69
CA GLU A 357 -35.89 13.98 -15.11
C GLU A 357 -35.41 13.29 -16.41
N ASN A 358 -34.72 14.02 -17.29
CA ASN A 358 -34.19 13.48 -18.56
C ASN A 358 -32.76 12.98 -18.47
N PHE A 359 -32.07 13.17 -17.34
CA PHE A 359 -30.91 12.35 -17.00
C PHE A 359 -31.42 10.94 -16.65
N LYS A 360 -31.81 10.20 -17.70
CA LYS A 360 -31.90 8.75 -17.64
C LYS A 360 -30.50 8.27 -17.29
N VAL A 361 -30.22 8.20 -15.99
CA VAL A 361 -29.40 7.10 -15.48
C VAL A 361 -30.12 5.89 -16.02
N THR A 362 -29.63 5.36 -17.13
CA THR A 362 -29.93 4.02 -17.57
C THR A 362 -29.52 3.18 -16.38
N SER A 363 -30.47 2.91 -15.48
CA SER A 363 -30.40 1.74 -14.63
C SER A 363 -30.52 0.61 -15.63
N LYS A 364 -29.40 0.28 -16.26
CA LYS A 364 -29.24 -0.92 -17.05
C LYS A 364 -29.80 -2.00 -16.16
N ASP A 365 -30.91 -2.57 -16.57
CA ASP A 365 -31.65 -3.52 -15.77
C ASP A 365 -30.66 -4.61 -15.36
N ASN A 366 -30.25 -4.57 -14.09
CA ASN A 366 -29.23 -5.47 -13.54
C ASN A 366 -29.85 -6.83 -13.22
N SER A 367 -31.11 -7.06 -13.60
CA SER A 367 -31.78 -8.36 -13.53
C SER A 367 -30.96 -9.47 -14.23
N SER A 368 -30.17 -9.13 -15.26
CA SER A 368 -29.35 -10.07 -16.04
C SER A 368 -27.94 -10.35 -15.49
N LYS A 369 -27.55 -9.80 -14.34
CA LYS A 369 -26.19 -10.01 -13.79
C LYS A 369 -25.99 -11.43 -13.21
N GLY A 370 -25.56 -12.37 -14.04
CA GLY A 370 -25.01 -13.67 -13.62
C GLY A 370 -26.05 -14.70 -13.16
N ARG A 371 -25.60 -15.93 -12.93
CA ARG A 371 -26.45 -17.07 -12.54
C ARG A 371 -26.70 -17.08 -11.03
N LEU A 372 -27.93 -17.38 -10.62
CA LEU A 372 -28.28 -17.62 -9.22
C LEU A 372 -27.62 -18.91 -8.71
N LEU A 373 -26.94 -18.83 -7.57
CA LEU A 373 -26.33 -19.99 -6.92
C LEU A 373 -27.39 -20.85 -6.22
N THR A 374 -27.29 -22.16 -6.41
CA THR A 374 -28.12 -23.13 -5.68
C THR A 374 -27.67 -23.29 -4.23
N SER A 375 -28.54 -23.77 -3.34
CA SER A 375 -28.21 -23.99 -1.92
C SER A 375 -27.00 -24.91 -1.71
N GLY A 376 -26.84 -25.95 -2.55
CA GLY A 376 -25.68 -26.84 -2.53
C GLY A 376 -24.39 -26.13 -2.92
N GLU A 377 -24.44 -25.34 -4.00
CA GLU A 377 -23.32 -24.53 -4.46
C GLU A 377 -22.86 -23.47 -3.46
N ILE A 378 -23.82 -22.83 -2.76
CA ILE A 378 -23.53 -21.87 -1.70
C ILE A 378 -22.78 -22.56 -0.56
N ARG A 379 -23.21 -23.76 -0.15
CA ARG A 379 -22.57 -24.52 0.93
C ARG A 379 -21.12 -24.88 0.58
N ASP A 380 -20.89 -25.42 -0.61
CA ASP A 380 -19.57 -25.88 -1.04
C ASP A 380 -18.58 -24.71 -1.18
N ARG A 381 -19.04 -23.59 -1.77
CA ARG A 381 -18.25 -22.36 -1.87
C ARG A 381 -17.99 -21.71 -0.50
N THR A 382 -18.98 -21.75 0.41
CA THR A 382 -18.83 -21.22 1.78
C THR A 382 -17.74 -21.98 2.52
N ALA A 383 -17.71 -23.31 2.43
CA ALA A 383 -16.67 -24.13 3.06
C ALA A 383 -15.26 -23.81 2.53
N SER A 384 -15.14 -23.51 1.22
CA SER A 384 -13.87 -23.08 0.62
C SER A 384 -13.46 -21.68 1.11
N GLN A 385 -14.36 -20.69 1.05
CA GLN A 385 -14.06 -19.31 1.46
C GLN A 385 -13.80 -19.19 2.97
N VAL A 386 -14.47 -19.99 3.82
CA VAL A 386 -14.22 -20.03 5.26
C VAL A 386 -12.77 -20.44 5.55
N LYS A 387 -12.26 -21.48 4.88
CA LYS A 387 -10.87 -21.93 5.04
C LYS A 387 -9.88 -20.84 4.65
N VAL A 388 -10.05 -20.25 3.46
CA VAL A 388 -9.16 -19.19 2.97
C VAL A 388 -9.19 -17.96 3.90
N THR A 389 -10.39 -17.52 4.30
CA THR A 389 -10.55 -16.36 5.20
C THR A 389 -9.93 -16.62 6.57
N ARG A 390 -10.09 -17.83 7.12
CA ARG A 390 -9.47 -18.22 8.40
C ARG A 390 -7.94 -18.22 8.32
N ILE A 391 -7.38 -18.81 7.27
CA ILE A 391 -5.93 -18.81 7.03
C ILE A 391 -5.41 -17.37 6.89
N SER A 392 -6.11 -16.53 6.12
CA SER A 392 -5.73 -15.11 5.99
C SER A 392 -5.73 -14.38 7.35
N GLY A 393 -6.68 -14.70 8.23
CA GLY A 393 -6.73 -14.17 9.59
C GLY A 393 -5.50 -14.56 10.42
N TYR A 394 -5.03 -15.81 10.33
CA TYR A 394 -3.80 -16.24 11.01
C TYR A 394 -2.55 -15.56 10.44
N ILE A 395 -2.45 -15.42 9.11
CA ILE A 395 -1.33 -14.69 8.47
C ILE A 395 -1.31 -13.24 8.95
N MET A 396 -2.46 -12.56 9.01
CA MET A 396 -2.56 -11.21 9.54
C MET A 396 -2.09 -11.15 11.00
N LEU A 397 -2.42 -12.13 11.86
CA LEU A 397 -1.93 -12.18 13.24
C LEU A 397 -0.40 -12.33 13.32
N LEU A 398 0.23 -13.11 12.43
CA LEU A 398 1.68 -13.20 12.37
C LEU A 398 2.32 -11.88 11.95
N LEU A 399 1.73 -11.16 10.99
CA LEU A 399 2.19 -9.82 10.61
C LEU A 399 2.02 -8.81 11.74
N VAL A 400 0.91 -8.89 12.50
CA VAL A 400 0.70 -8.07 13.70
C VAL A 400 1.83 -8.31 14.70
N LEU A 401 2.23 -9.56 14.94
CA LEU A 401 3.35 -9.88 15.83
C LEU A 401 4.65 -9.23 15.34
N GLY A 402 5.01 -9.41 14.07
CA GLY A 402 6.22 -8.82 13.50
C GLY A 402 6.25 -7.29 13.56
N LEU A 403 5.14 -6.63 13.21
CA LEU A 403 5.03 -5.16 13.29
C LEU A 403 5.06 -4.67 14.74
N SER A 404 4.48 -5.40 15.68
CA SER A 404 4.50 -5.04 17.10
C SER A 404 5.91 -5.14 17.68
N ILE A 405 6.67 -6.17 17.30
CA ILE A 405 8.08 -6.32 17.65
C ILE A 405 8.89 -5.16 17.06
N GLY A 406 8.71 -4.85 15.78
CA GLY A 406 9.38 -3.70 15.14
C GLY A 406 9.04 -2.37 15.81
N ALA A 407 7.77 -2.13 16.13
CA ALA A 407 7.32 -0.94 16.85
C ALA A 407 7.95 -0.83 18.24
N TYR A 408 8.07 -1.97 18.95
CA TYR A 408 8.69 -2.05 20.26
C TYR A 408 10.18 -1.70 20.21
N TYR A 409 10.95 -2.31 19.31
CA TYR A 409 12.38 -2.00 19.18
C TYR A 409 12.64 -0.56 18.73
N ALA A 410 11.87 -0.06 17.76
CA ALA A 410 11.95 1.34 17.33
C ALA A 410 11.52 2.33 18.44
N GLY A 411 10.67 1.89 19.38
CA GLY A 411 10.27 2.67 20.54
C GLY A 411 11.32 2.64 21.65
N LEU A 412 11.94 1.49 21.90
CA LEU A 412 13.02 1.34 22.88
C LEU A 412 14.22 2.22 22.55
N SER A 413 14.62 2.28 21.27
CA SER A 413 15.70 3.17 20.85
C SER A 413 15.38 4.63 21.12
N MET A 414 14.10 5.03 21.06
CA MET A 414 13.68 6.40 21.39
C MET A 414 13.56 6.63 22.90
N LEU A 415 13.16 5.63 23.68
CA LEU A 415 13.01 5.73 25.13
C LEU A 415 14.34 6.03 25.84
N SER A 416 15.46 5.49 25.36
CA SER A 416 16.77 5.83 25.91
C SER A 416 17.08 7.32 25.73
N TYR A 417 16.84 7.88 24.54
CA TYR A 417 17.03 9.32 24.30
C TYR A 417 16.09 10.18 25.15
N VAL A 418 14.84 9.78 25.37
CA VAL A 418 13.90 10.58 26.18
C VAL A 418 14.23 10.55 27.67
N ASN A 419 14.68 9.40 28.19
CA ASN A 419 14.94 9.24 29.63
C ASN A 419 16.35 9.70 30.03
N GLU A 420 17.34 9.45 29.18
CA GLU A 420 18.77 9.64 29.49
C GLU A 420 19.42 10.73 28.63
N GLY A 421 18.75 11.14 27.54
CA GLY A 421 19.29 12.13 26.61
C GLY A 421 19.33 13.53 27.20
N ILE A 422 20.41 14.24 26.91
CA ILE A 422 20.58 15.65 27.26
C ILE A 422 20.25 16.49 26.03
N SER A 423 19.39 17.49 26.21
CA SER A 423 19.01 18.42 25.16
C SER A 423 19.92 19.64 25.15
N VAL A 424 20.54 19.92 24.00
CA VAL A 424 21.41 21.08 23.77
C VAL A 424 21.07 21.74 22.44
N ARG A 425 21.52 22.98 22.24
CA ARG A 425 21.43 23.62 20.92
C ARG A 425 22.55 23.14 20.01
N GLY A 426 22.19 22.80 18.78
CA GLY A 426 23.11 22.52 17.69
C GLY A 426 22.78 23.35 16.46
N GLU A 427 23.72 23.39 15.53
CA GLU A 427 23.64 24.13 14.27
C GLU A 427 23.78 23.15 13.10
N VAL A 428 22.90 23.28 12.11
CA VAL A 428 23.00 22.51 10.86
C VAL A 428 24.16 23.05 10.03
N THR A 429 25.26 22.32 9.96
CA THR A 429 26.45 22.75 9.20
C THR A 429 26.37 22.41 7.71
N GLY A 430 25.43 21.55 7.31
CA GLY A 430 25.18 21.22 5.91
C GLY A 430 24.14 20.13 5.73
N LEU A 431 23.94 19.71 4.48
CA LEU A 431 23.07 18.59 4.12
C LEU A 431 23.88 17.56 3.35
N ARG A 432 23.74 16.28 3.71
CA ARG A 432 24.25 15.17 2.92
C ARG A 432 23.12 14.63 2.06
N SER A 433 23.26 14.77 0.74
CA SER A 433 22.33 14.16 -0.20
C SER A 433 22.76 12.74 -0.54
N LYS A 434 21.88 11.76 -0.34
CA LYS A 434 21.99 10.40 -0.88
C LYS A 434 21.09 10.31 -2.09
N ARG A 435 21.68 10.09 -3.26
CA ARG A 435 20.96 10.02 -4.54
C ARG A 435 20.75 8.56 -4.94
N SER A 436 19.52 8.21 -5.26
CA SER A 436 19.10 6.99 -5.95
C SER A 436 18.51 7.40 -7.31
N ASP A 437 18.40 6.45 -8.24
CA ASP A 437 18.04 6.70 -9.65
C ASP A 437 16.72 7.48 -9.81
N ASP A 438 15.76 7.28 -8.90
CA ASP A 438 14.46 7.97 -8.90
C ASP A 438 14.27 9.03 -7.81
N SER A 439 15.20 9.17 -6.84
CA SER A 439 15.01 10.15 -5.75
C SER A 439 16.30 10.56 -5.06
N THR A 440 16.38 11.82 -4.62
CA THR A 440 17.46 12.32 -3.76
C THR A 440 16.92 12.54 -2.36
N VAL A 441 17.56 11.94 -1.36
CA VAL A 441 17.21 12.07 0.06
C VAL A 441 18.26 12.92 0.75
N TYR A 442 17.85 13.95 1.46
CA TYR A 442 18.74 14.88 2.16
C TYR A 442 18.72 14.61 3.67
N HIS A 443 19.90 14.39 4.25
CA HIS A 443 20.14 14.22 5.68
C HIS A 443 20.85 15.45 6.23
N ALA A 444 20.49 15.90 7.43
CA ALA A 444 21.15 17.05 8.05
C ALA A 444 22.48 16.65 8.70
N LEU A 445 23.53 17.44 8.48
CA LEU A 445 24.78 17.35 9.22
C LEU A 445 24.75 18.41 10.32
N VAL A 446 24.78 17.98 11.58
CA VAL A 446 24.58 18.87 12.73
C VAL A 446 25.83 18.89 13.57
N LYS A 447 26.20 20.09 14.02
CA LYS A 447 27.27 20.34 14.98
C LYS A 447 26.66 20.79 16.30
N PHE A 448 27.15 20.27 17.42
CA PHE A 448 26.74 20.69 18.74
C PHE A 448 27.90 20.62 19.74
N THR A 449 27.74 21.23 20.90
CA THR A 449 28.72 21.16 22.01
C THR A 449 28.16 20.29 23.12
N ASP A 450 28.88 19.25 23.52
CA ASP A 450 28.49 18.38 24.63
C ASP A 450 28.72 19.05 26.00
N LYS A 451 28.23 18.42 27.07
CA LYS A 451 28.39 18.90 28.46
C LYS A 451 29.85 19.09 28.89
N GLU A 452 30.80 18.46 28.21
CA GLU A 452 32.24 18.55 28.50
C GLU A 452 32.91 19.69 27.72
N GLY A 453 32.11 20.48 26.97
CA GLY A 453 32.60 21.57 26.14
C GLY A 453 33.22 21.10 24.83
N LYS A 454 33.11 19.82 24.47
CA LYS A 454 33.69 19.27 23.26
C LYS A 454 32.70 19.38 22.10
N GLU A 455 33.22 19.84 20.96
CA GLU A 455 32.45 19.91 19.72
C GLU A 455 32.24 18.51 19.14
N ARG A 456 30.98 18.18 18.83
CA ARG A 456 30.55 16.93 18.23
C ARG A 456 29.79 17.21 16.94
N ARG A 457 29.82 16.24 16.03
CA ARG A 457 29.11 16.29 14.75
C ARG A 457 28.45 14.94 14.49
N PHE A 458 27.24 14.97 13.95
CA PHE A 458 26.53 13.76 13.54
C PHE A 458 25.73 14.00 12.26
N GLU A 459 25.50 12.92 11.51
CA GLU A 459 24.52 12.89 10.41
C GLU A 459 23.19 12.39 10.97
N ASP A 460 22.14 13.18 10.78
CA ASP A 460 20.82 12.78 11.22
C ASP A 460 20.30 11.60 10.37
N SER A 461 19.78 10.58 11.05
CA SER A 461 19.32 9.35 10.42
C SER A 461 18.01 9.52 9.61
N VAL A 462 17.29 10.62 9.81
CA VAL A 462 16.01 10.91 9.16
C VAL A 462 16.23 11.84 7.95
N GLY A 463 16.18 11.25 6.77
CA GLY A 463 16.28 11.97 5.51
C GLY A 463 14.93 12.24 4.85
N SER A 464 14.85 13.27 4.01
CA SER A 464 13.66 13.62 3.24
C SER A 464 13.98 13.93 1.78
N SER A 465 13.02 13.70 0.88
CA SER A 465 13.21 13.97 -0.56
C SER A 465 13.35 15.47 -0.90
N HIS A 466 12.89 16.33 0.00
CA HIS A 466 13.10 17.77 -0.03
C HIS A 466 13.86 18.17 1.24
N PRO A 467 14.85 19.07 1.20
CA PRO A 467 15.58 19.51 2.38
C PRO A 467 14.63 20.00 3.48
N SER A 468 14.58 19.26 4.60
CA SER A 468 13.78 19.66 5.77
C SER A 468 14.46 20.77 6.58
N TYR A 469 15.77 20.93 6.41
CA TYR A 469 16.61 21.91 7.09
C TYR A 469 17.49 22.64 6.08
N LYS A 470 18.05 23.77 6.50
CA LYS A 470 19.02 24.57 5.78
C LYS A 470 20.30 24.70 6.60
N GLN A 471 21.40 24.97 5.91
CA GLN A 471 22.65 25.29 6.56
C GLN A 471 22.48 26.58 7.39
N GLY A 472 22.96 26.56 8.63
CA GLY A 472 22.80 27.63 9.62
C GLY A 472 21.52 27.55 10.44
N ASP A 473 20.66 26.55 10.23
CA ASP A 473 19.48 26.37 11.08
C ASP A 473 19.88 25.95 12.51
N ASP A 474 19.32 26.64 13.50
CA ASP A 474 19.40 26.24 14.90
C ASP A 474 18.41 25.09 15.17
N VAL A 475 18.91 23.99 15.71
CA VAL A 475 18.13 22.79 16.03
C VAL A 475 18.38 22.34 17.47
N ALA A 476 17.37 21.76 18.09
CA ALA A 476 17.55 21.05 19.36
C ALA A 476 18.18 19.68 19.06
N VAL A 477 19.27 19.35 19.75
CA VAL A 477 19.97 18.07 19.65
C VAL A 477 19.79 17.32 20.95
N LEU A 478 19.40 16.06 20.85
CA LEU A 478 19.27 15.13 21.95
C LEU A 478 20.39 14.09 21.81
N TYR A 479 21.31 14.04 22.76
CA TYR A 479 22.45 13.10 22.73
C TYR A 479 22.56 12.31 24.03
N LEU A 480 23.08 11.09 23.95
CA LEU A 480 23.31 10.24 25.13
C LEU A 480 24.64 10.62 25.82
N PRO A 481 24.66 10.89 27.13
CA PRO A 481 25.87 11.31 27.83
C PRO A 481 26.96 10.24 27.88
N ASP A 482 26.58 8.96 27.89
CA ASP A 482 27.53 7.83 27.93
C ASP A 482 28.11 7.51 26.55
N SER A 483 27.38 7.88 25.49
CA SER A 483 27.80 7.77 24.08
C SER A 483 27.52 9.08 23.33
N PRO A 484 28.34 10.14 23.50
CA PRO A 484 28.05 11.46 22.91
C PRO A 484 28.05 11.51 21.37
N GLY A 485 28.47 10.43 20.70
CA GLY A 485 28.33 10.26 19.25
C GLY A 485 26.91 9.87 18.82
N ASP A 486 26.13 9.27 19.72
CA ASP A 486 24.74 8.91 19.49
C ASP A 486 23.87 10.14 19.80
N ALA A 487 23.61 10.91 18.74
CA ALA A 487 22.83 12.13 18.79
C ALA A 487 21.77 12.14 17.69
N ILE A 488 20.62 12.73 18.00
CA ILE A 488 19.50 12.91 17.07
C ILE A 488 19.00 14.35 17.17
N ILE A 489 18.37 14.85 16.11
CA ILE A 489 17.61 16.10 16.20
C ILE A 489 16.33 15.84 17.01
N ASP A 490 16.07 16.65 18.03
CA ASP A 490 14.83 16.59 18.80
C ASP A 490 13.68 17.23 18.02
N ARG A 491 12.78 16.38 17.51
CA ARG A 491 11.57 16.79 16.79
C ARG A 491 10.30 16.55 17.63
N GLY A 492 10.46 16.31 18.93
CA GLY A 492 9.37 15.93 19.84
C GLY A 492 8.64 14.66 19.35
N ILE A 493 7.33 14.77 19.15
CA ILE A 493 6.48 13.63 18.76
C ILE A 493 6.89 13.01 17.40
N TRP A 494 7.52 13.78 16.51
CA TRP A 494 7.93 13.29 15.19
C TRP A 494 9.08 12.30 15.24
N ASN A 495 9.88 12.27 16.31
CA ASN A 495 10.90 11.23 16.47
C ASN A 495 10.29 9.84 16.71
N TRP A 496 9.03 9.78 17.14
CA TRP A 496 8.28 8.53 17.33
C TRP A 496 7.58 8.05 16.07
N THR A 497 7.72 8.73 14.93
CA THR A 497 6.93 8.46 13.71
C THR A 497 7.07 7.01 13.26
N LEU A 498 8.29 6.44 13.25
CA LEU A 498 8.50 5.06 12.82
C LEU A 498 7.78 4.06 13.75
N SER A 499 8.01 4.17 15.07
CA SER A 499 7.34 3.32 16.06
C SER A 499 5.82 3.47 15.99
N GLY A 500 5.33 4.71 15.90
CA GLY A 500 3.90 5.04 15.78
C GLY A 500 3.25 4.47 14.52
N LEU A 501 3.93 4.56 13.36
CA LEU A 501 3.43 3.99 12.10
C LEU A 501 3.37 2.46 12.15
N LEU A 502 4.40 1.81 12.68
CA LEU A 502 4.42 0.35 12.85
C LEU A 502 3.32 -0.11 13.82
N ALA A 503 3.12 0.60 14.94
CA ALA A 503 2.06 0.32 15.90
C ALA A 503 0.66 0.52 15.30
N ALA A 504 0.46 1.60 14.53
CA ALA A 504 -0.80 1.85 13.83
C ALA A 504 -1.09 0.75 12.79
N GLY A 505 -0.08 0.33 12.01
CA GLY A 505 -0.17 -0.78 11.07
C GLY A 505 -0.57 -2.09 11.76
N ALA A 506 0.07 -2.42 12.88
CA ALA A 506 -0.27 -3.58 13.71
C ALA A 506 -1.73 -3.49 14.20
N PHE A 507 -2.18 -2.33 14.67
CA PHE A 507 -3.56 -2.14 15.12
C PHE A 507 -4.59 -2.38 14.01
N PHE A 508 -4.40 -1.80 12.83
CA PHE A 508 -5.33 -1.97 11.71
C PHE A 508 -5.36 -3.41 11.19
N LEU A 509 -4.21 -4.08 11.15
CA LEU A 509 -4.14 -5.50 10.77
C LEU A 509 -4.80 -6.41 11.81
N LEU A 510 -4.63 -6.12 13.11
CA LEU A 510 -5.33 -6.84 14.17
C LEU A 510 -6.84 -6.69 14.03
N TRP A 511 -7.32 -5.48 13.76
CA TRP A 511 -8.73 -5.22 13.51
C TRP A 511 -9.24 -6.01 12.30
N ALA A 512 -8.48 -6.06 11.19
CA ALA A 512 -8.81 -6.85 10.01
C ALA A 512 -8.83 -8.37 10.28
N ALA A 513 -7.88 -8.87 11.09
CA ALA A 513 -7.83 -10.27 11.50
C ALA A 513 -9.07 -10.63 12.33
N LEU A 514 -9.42 -9.81 13.34
CA LEU A 514 -10.61 -10.00 14.16
C LEU A 514 -11.91 -9.94 13.33
N ALA A 515 -11.99 -9.02 12.36
CA ALA A 515 -13.10 -8.95 11.42
C ALA A 515 -13.23 -10.25 10.60
N SER A 516 -12.10 -10.81 10.15
CA SER A 516 -12.04 -12.07 9.40
C SER A 516 -12.48 -13.27 10.23
N PHE A 517 -12.10 -13.36 11.50
CA PHE A 517 -12.60 -14.43 12.37
C PHE A 517 -14.09 -14.27 12.68
N ARG A 518 -14.57 -13.03 12.85
CA ARG A 518 -16.01 -12.75 13.03
C ARG A 518 -16.83 -13.14 11.80
N THR A 519 -16.35 -12.90 10.58
CA THR A 519 -17.06 -13.31 9.36
C THR A 519 -17.09 -14.83 9.23
N VAL A 520 -15.99 -15.52 9.53
CA VAL A 520 -15.92 -16.99 9.57
C VAL A 520 -16.91 -17.57 10.57
N ALA A 521 -16.91 -17.09 11.82
CA ALA A 521 -17.80 -17.60 12.87
C ALA A 521 -19.29 -17.39 12.51
N ARG A 522 -19.63 -16.27 11.84
CA ARG A 522 -21.00 -16.04 11.35
C ARG A 522 -21.37 -16.99 10.22
N ALA A 523 -20.46 -17.22 9.27
CA ALA A 523 -20.69 -18.12 8.15
C ALA A 523 -20.94 -19.56 8.65
N GLU A 524 -20.13 -20.06 9.58
CA GLU A 524 -20.29 -21.40 10.15
C GLU A 524 -21.62 -21.58 10.88
N ARG A 525 -22.06 -20.60 11.68
CA ARG A 525 -23.38 -20.62 12.34
C ARG A 525 -24.54 -20.66 11.33
N SER A 526 -24.42 -19.92 10.24
CA SER A 526 -25.47 -19.86 9.22
C SER A 526 -25.61 -21.14 8.40
N VAL A 527 -24.51 -21.89 8.24
CA VAL A 527 -24.50 -23.19 7.55
C VAL A 527 -24.98 -24.30 8.49
N SER A 528 -24.56 -24.31 9.76
CA SER A 528 -24.97 -25.34 10.73
C SER A 528 -26.46 -25.31 11.08
N PHE A 529 -27.06 -24.10 11.14
CA PHE A 529 -28.50 -23.94 11.37
C PHE A 529 -29.36 -24.53 10.24
N ARG A 530 -28.83 -24.60 9.02
CA ARG A 530 -29.54 -25.15 7.84
C ARG A 530 -29.35 -26.66 7.64
N THR A 531 -28.49 -27.30 8.43
CA THR A 531 -28.35 -28.77 8.47
C THR A 531 -29.18 -29.42 9.57
N ALA A 532 -29.75 -28.63 10.49
CA ALA A 532 -30.56 -29.09 11.61
C ALA A 532 -32.08 -28.92 11.38
N LEU A 533 -32.47 -28.32 10.25
CA LEU A 533 -33.83 -28.21 9.72
C LEU A 533 -33.89 -29.01 8.42
#